data_AF-A0A7X8LQS2-F1
#
_entry.id   AF-A0A7X8LQS2-F1
#
_cell.length_a   1.000
_cell.length_b   1.000
_cell.length_c   1.000
_cell.angle_alpha   90.00
_cell.angle_beta   90.00
_cell.angle_gamma   90.00
#
_symmetry.space_group_name_H-M   'P 1'
#
loop_
_entity.id
_entity.type
_entity.pdbx_description
1 polymer ?
#
loop_
_entity_poly.entity_id
_entity_poly.type
_entity_poly.pdbx_seq_one_letter_code
_entity_poly.pdbx_strand_id
1 'polypeptide(L)' 'EQYSKLIDDIPQPNIGITMGCNVECPYLPCQYREDWGLDDPTEQSDEVFINTAQKIEEKVLDLKKRITEKSIPAS' A
#
# COMPACT_ATOMS: atom_id res chain seq x y z
N GLU A 1 16.63 -6.72 5.01
CA GLU A 1 16.20 -5.64 5.94
C GLU A 1 15.24 -4.70 5.21
N GLN A 2 14.37 -4.01 5.94
CA GLN A 2 13.47 -2.99 5.39
C GLN A 2 14.17 -1.63 5.46
N TYR A 3 14.08 -0.85 4.38
CA TYR A 3 14.63 0.49 4.27
C TYR A 3 13.88 1.30 3.20
N SER A 4 13.93 2.62 3.29
CA SER A 4 13.32 3.53 2.31
C SER A 4 14.03 3.47 0.96
N LYS A 5 13.26 3.48 -0.13
CA LYS A 5 13.75 3.42 -1.52
C LYS A 5 12.99 4.40 -2.39
N LEU A 6 13.60 4.82 -3.49
CA LEU A 6 12.87 5.57 -4.52
C LEU A 6 11.95 4.63 -5.29
N ILE A 7 10.89 5.19 -5.88
CA ILE A 7 9.97 4.43 -6.73
C ILE A 7 10.71 3.83 -7.93
N ASP A 8 11.70 4.56 -8.48
CA ASP A 8 12.53 4.10 -9.59
C ASP A 8 13.44 2.91 -9.23
N ASP A 9 13.69 2.68 -7.94
CA ASP A 9 14.48 1.54 -7.46
C ASP A 9 13.62 0.27 -7.23
N ILE A 10 12.30 0.38 -7.38
CA ILE A 10 11.38 -0.73 -7.17
C ILE A 10 11.29 -1.55 -8.47
N PRO A 11 11.60 -2.85 -8.45
CA PRO A 11 11.40 -3.70 -9.62
C PRO A 11 9.92 -3.73 -10.00
N GLN A 12 9.62 -3.83 -11.29
CA GLN A 12 8.25 -3.73 -11.80
C GLN A 12 7.29 -4.71 -11.09
N PRO A 13 6.35 -4.22 -10.25
CA PRO A 13 5.50 -5.09 -9.47
C PRO A 13 4.24 -5.49 -10.25
N ASN A 14 3.70 -6.68 -9.97
CA ASN A 14 2.38 -7.05 -10.50
C ASN A 14 1.27 -6.26 -9.81
N ILE A 15 1.39 -6.06 -8.49
CA ILE A 15 0.41 -5.38 -7.65
C ILE A 15 1.08 -4.16 -7.00
N GLY A 16 0.53 -2.98 -7.23
CA GLY A 16 0.92 -1.72 -6.59
C GLY A 16 -0.16 -1.27 -5.60
N ILE A 17 0.19 -1.17 -4.31
CA ILE A 17 -0.71 -0.66 -3.27
C ILE A 17 -0.19 0.72 -2.84
N THR A 18 -1.05 1.74 -2.91
CA THR A 18 -0.77 3.06 -2.34
C THR A 18 -1.58 3.24 -1.06
N MET A 19 -1.11 4.10 -0.15
CA MET A 19 -1.72 4.29 1.17
C MET A 19 -2.31 5.69 1.34
N GLY A 20 -2.75 6.35 0.26
CA GLY A 20 -3.10 7.77 0.25
C GLY A 20 -1.96 8.64 -0.27
N CYS A 21 -2.30 9.82 -0.80
CA CYS A 21 -1.36 10.70 -1.46
C CYS A 21 -1.57 12.17 -1.08
N ASN A 22 -0.50 12.82 -0.60
CA ASN A 22 -0.42 14.28 -0.48
C ASN A 22 0.29 14.94 -1.69
N VAL A 23 0.73 14.14 -2.68
CA VAL A 23 1.53 14.56 -3.85
C VAL A 23 1.12 13.80 -5.11
N GLU A 24 1.50 14.22 -6.31
CA GLU A 24 1.31 13.39 -7.51
C GLU A 24 2.25 12.18 -7.47
N CYS A 25 1.69 10.97 -7.46
CA CYS A 25 2.49 9.75 -7.59
C CYS A 25 3.06 9.64 -9.02
N PRO A 26 4.37 9.43 -9.18
CA PRO A 26 4.93 9.09 -10.49
C PRO A 26 4.32 7.79 -11.02
N TYR A 27 4.31 7.65 -12.36
CA TYR A 27 3.76 6.47 -13.01
C TYR A 27 4.63 5.23 -12.72
N LEU A 28 4.11 4.33 -11.88
CA LEU A 28 4.68 3.00 -11.64
C LEU A 28 3.84 1.97 -12.40
N PRO A 29 4.38 1.33 -13.46
CA PRO A 29 3.64 0.33 -14.23
C PRO A 29 3.39 -0.94 -13.38
N CYS A 30 2.12 -1.28 -13.18
CA CYS A 30 1.68 -2.51 -12.52
C CYS A 30 0.42 -3.07 -13.19
N GLN A 31 0.11 -4.35 -12.96
CA GLN A 31 -1.08 -5.01 -13.51
C GLN A 31 -2.34 -4.73 -12.70
N TYR A 32 -2.17 -4.45 -11.41
CA TYR A 32 -3.24 -4.08 -10.49
C TYR A 32 -2.77 -2.94 -9.59
N ARG A 33 -3.62 -1.93 -9.44
CA ARG A 33 -3.39 -0.80 -8.55
C ARG A 33 -4.59 -0.58 -7.65
N GLU A 34 -4.33 -0.41 -6.36
CA GLU A 34 -5.34 -0.09 -5.35
C GLU A 34 -4.79 1.01 -4.44
N ASP A 35 -5.64 1.98 -4.10
CA ASP A 35 -5.32 3.00 -3.11
C ASP A 35 -6.11 2.73 -1.82
N TRP A 36 -5.39 2.60 -0.71
CA TRP A 36 -5.96 2.39 0.61
C TRP A 36 -6.35 3.68 1.33
N GLY A 37 -5.91 4.85 0.83
CA GLY A 37 -6.34 6.16 1.31
C GLY A 37 -6.19 6.33 2.82
N LEU A 38 -5.05 5.91 3.38
CA LEU A 38 -4.75 6.05 4.81
C LEU A 38 -4.16 7.44 5.08
N ASP A 39 -4.47 8.00 6.24
CA ASP A 39 -3.85 9.25 6.68
C ASP A 39 -2.40 8.99 7.12
N ASP A 40 -1.50 9.92 6.82
CA ASP A 40 -0.11 9.87 7.24
C ASP A 40 0.00 10.04 8.77
N PRO A 41 0.43 9.02 9.53
CA PRO A 41 0.53 9.11 10.98
C PRO A 41 1.75 9.93 11.44
N THR A 42 2.61 10.41 10.54
CA THR A 42 3.82 11.18 10.86
C THR A 42 3.51 12.33 11.83
N GLU A 43 4.35 12.48 12.86
CA GLU A 43 4.21 13.48 13.95
C GLU A 43 2.94 13.37 14.80
N GLN A 44 2.10 12.35 14.61
CA GLN A 44 0.93 12.10 15.45
C GLN A 44 1.28 11.27 16.70
N SER A 45 0.28 11.03 17.56
CA SER A 45 0.46 10.23 18.78
C SER A 45 0.66 8.74 18.47
N ASP A 46 1.29 8.03 19.40
CA ASP A 46 1.48 6.57 19.31
C ASP A 46 0.16 5.82 19.09
N GLU A 47 -0.94 6.29 19.67
CA GLU A 47 -2.27 5.72 19.45
C GLU A 47 -2.69 5.76 17.99
N VAL A 48 -2.45 6.89 17.29
CA VAL A 48 -2.74 7.01 15.86
C VAL A 48 -1.85 6.07 15.05
N PHE A 49 -0.55 6.00 15.37
CA PHE A 49 0.37 5.05 14.73
C PHE A 49 -0.10 3.60 14.88
N ILE A 50 -0.49 3.18 16.09
CA ILE A 50 -0.98 1.83 16.38
C ILE A 50 -2.28 1.55 15.59
N ASN A 51 -3.22 2.49 15.60
CA ASN A 51 -4.47 2.36 14.86
C ASN A 51 -4.23 2.25 13.34
N THR A 52 -3.29 3.03 12.79
CA THR A 52 -2.91 2.94 11.37
C THR A 52 -2.26 1.59 11.05
N ALA A 53 -1.38 1.09 11.92
CA ALA A 53 -0.77 -0.23 11.74
C ALA A 53 -1.82 -1.36 11.73
N GLN A 54 -2.81 -1.30 12.62
CA GLN A 54 -3.93 -2.27 12.66
C GLN A 54 -4.76 -2.23 11.38
N LYS A 55 -5.08 -1.04 10.86
CA LYS A 55 -5.78 -0.90 9.57
C LYS A 55 -4.97 -1.48 8.40
N ILE A 56 -3.65 -1.28 8.40
CA ILE A 56 -2.76 -1.86 7.40
C ILE A 56 -2.79 -3.39 7.50
N GLU A 57 -2.73 -3.95 8.71
CA GLU A 57 -2.78 -5.39 8.94
C GLU A 57 -4.08 -6.01 8.38
N GLU A 58 -5.24 -5.42 8.71
CA GLU A 58 -6.54 -5.88 8.20
C GLU A 58 -6.60 -5.87 6.67
N LYS A 59 -6.11 -4.79 6.05
CA LYS A 59 -6.07 -4.64 4.58
C LYS A 59 -5.10 -5.61 3.92
N VAL A 60 -3.95 -5.88 4.52
CA VAL A 60 -2.98 -6.89 4.05
C VAL A 60 -3.60 -8.29 4.10
N LEU A 61 -4.33 -8.63 5.18
CA LEU A 61 -4.99 -9.92 5.31
C LEU A 61 -6.11 -10.10 4.27
N ASP A 62 -6.90 -9.07 4.02
CA ASP A 62 -7.89 -9.06 2.94
C ASP A 62 -7.24 -9.21 1.56
N LEU A 63 -6.19 -8.43 1.28
CA LEU A 63 -5.46 -8.51 0.01
C LEU A 63 -4.87 -9.90 -0.21
N LYS A 64 -4.26 -10.49 0.82
CA LYS A 64 -3.75 -11.87 0.77
C LYS A 64 -4.86 -12.87 0.41
N LYS A 65 -6.04 -12.72 1.01
CA LYS A 65 -7.21 -13.56 0.69
C LYS A 65 -7.60 -13.40 -0.78
N ARG A 66 -7.74 -12.16 -1.27
CA ARG A 66 -8.08 -11.88 -2.67
C ARG A 66 -7.06 -12.44 -3.67
N ILE A 67 -5.78 -12.34 -3.37
CA ILE A 67 -4.70 -12.94 -4.18
C ILE A 67 -4.85 -14.46 -4.22
N THR A 68 -5.07 -15.09 -3.07
CA THR A 68 -5.18 -16.55 -2.95
C THR A 68 -6.42 -17.09 -3.68
N GLU A 69 -7.52 -16.36 -3.61
CA GLU A 69 -8.79 -16.67 -4.28
C GLU A 69 -8.81 -16.26 -5.77
N LYS A 70 -7.74 -15.62 -6.26
CA LYS A 70 -7.64 -15.06 -7.63
C LYS A 70 -8.81 -14.12 -7.96
N SER A 71 -9.27 -13.36 -6.98
CA SER A 71 -10.39 -12.42 -7.10
C SER A 71 -9.93 -10.97 -7.33
N ILE A 72 -8.63 -10.75 -7.55
CA ILE A 72 -8.11 -9.45 -7.99
C ILE A 72 -8.40 -9.29 -9.49
N PRO A 73 -9.18 -8.26 -9.90
CA PRO A 73 -9.38 -7.97 -11.30
C PRO A 73 -8.07 -7.50 -11.94
N ALA A 74 -7.78 -7.97 -13.15
CA ALA A 74 -6.73 -7.37 -13.97
C ALA A 74 -7.18 -5.95 -14.39
N SER A 75 -6.28 -4.96 -14.28
CA SER A 75 -6.53 -3.60 -14.77
C SER A 75 -6.43 -3.51 -16.28
#